data_AF-A0A9N7VJQ3-F1
#
_entry.id   AF-A0A9N7VJQ3-F1
#
_cell.length_a   1.000
_cell.length_b   1.000
_cell.length_c   1.000
_cell.angle_alpha   90.00
_cell.angle_beta   90.00
_cell.angle_gamma   90.00
#
_symmetry.space_group_name_H-M   'P 1'
#
loop_
_entity.id
_entity.type
_entity.pdbx_description
1 polymer ?
#
loop_
_entity_poly.entity_id
_entity_poly.type
_entity_poly.pdbx_seq_one_letter_code
_entity_poly.pdbx_strand_id
1 'polypeptide(L)'
;MESVEKECGALGGLFQAIVNDMKSSYPVWEDFSAKATKLHSQLRTTILAAVAFLDAFQKVADMATNSRGATRDIGSALTRMCMRHRSIEGKLRHFTNALMEGLVTPLQDRLEEWKKTANLLDKDHAKEYKRSRQEIKRKSLDTVKLQKKARKGRGNLRPQLDSAMQDVSDLYLLMEETEKQAVRRALLEERSRYCSFITLLQSVVTVEIAMLGEITHLQPIVDDLTGLTEDPHKLPPASEQVIRDLKGSDYSWSYQTPPPPPAAPTPGRAACAASSRCPLQEPIGSAVCPPTTLALSPRMPTPTPSLRRPCHLISPARNQQAQPPLRLQKPASLSASAALLRRTGPN
;
A
#
# COMPACT_ATOMS: atom_id res chain seq x y z
N MET A 1 40.52 40.08 -9.68
CA MET A 1 41.19 38.78 -9.45
C MET A 1 40.80 38.19 -8.11
N GLU A 2 40.95 38.91 -6.99
CA GLU A 2 40.53 38.41 -5.65
C GLU A 2 39.02 38.07 -5.53
N SER A 3 38.13 38.83 -6.19
CA SER A 3 36.68 38.50 -6.21
C SER A 3 36.41 37.15 -6.86
N VAL A 4 37.03 36.89 -8.02
CA VAL A 4 36.86 35.67 -8.81
C VAL A 4 37.39 34.45 -8.06
N GLU A 5 38.51 34.59 -7.33
CA GLU A 5 39.04 33.51 -6.49
C GLU A 5 38.11 33.14 -5.34
N LYS A 6 37.49 34.14 -4.69
CA LYS A 6 36.52 33.93 -3.62
C LYS A 6 35.25 33.23 -4.15
N GLU A 7 34.77 33.64 -5.31
CA GLU A 7 33.61 33.03 -5.98
C GLU A 7 33.89 31.59 -6.38
N CYS A 8 35.05 31.29 -6.95
CA CYS A 8 35.45 29.91 -7.26
C CYS A 8 35.53 29.03 -6.01
N GLY A 9 36.04 29.57 -4.89
CA GLY A 9 36.07 28.86 -3.61
C GLY A 9 34.67 28.54 -3.07
N ALA A 10 33.74 29.50 -3.18
CA ALA A 10 32.35 29.30 -2.78
C ALA A 10 31.64 28.25 -3.66
N LEU A 11 31.84 28.30 -4.98
CA LEU A 11 31.27 27.33 -5.91
C LEU A 11 31.81 25.91 -5.68
N GLY A 12 33.13 25.77 -5.48
CA GLY A 12 33.73 24.48 -5.15
C GLY A 12 33.24 23.92 -3.82
N GLY A 13 33.03 24.77 -2.81
CA GLY A 13 32.42 24.39 -1.53
C GLY A 13 30.98 23.92 -1.69
N LEU A 14 30.17 24.63 -2.49
CA LEU A 14 28.80 24.25 -2.79
C LEU A 14 28.72 22.91 -3.54
N PHE A 15 29.57 22.71 -4.55
CA PHE A 15 29.67 21.44 -5.27
C PHE A 15 29.93 20.27 -4.30
N GLN A 16 30.91 20.43 -3.41
CA GLN A 16 31.27 19.41 -2.43
C GLN A 16 30.14 19.14 -1.43
N ALA A 17 29.41 20.18 -0.99
CA ALA A 17 28.23 20.00 -0.14
C ALA A 17 27.17 19.12 -0.83
N ILE A 18 26.77 19.46 -2.07
CA ILE A 18 25.75 18.71 -2.82
C ILE A 18 26.16 17.24 -3.04
N VAL A 19 27.42 17.00 -3.42
CA VAL A 19 27.92 15.64 -3.63
C VAL A 19 27.94 14.83 -2.32
N ASN A 20 28.28 15.46 -1.20
CA ASN A 20 28.27 14.81 0.11
C ASN A 20 26.85 14.52 0.61
N ASP A 21 25.90 15.42 0.36
CA ASP A 21 24.48 15.20 0.65
C ASP A 21 23.94 14.01 -0.17
N MET A 22 24.26 13.98 -1.46
CA MET A 22 23.95 12.83 -2.32
C MET A 22 24.53 11.51 -1.79
N LYS A 23 25.77 11.50 -1.31
CA LYS A 23 26.43 10.29 -0.78
C LYS A 23 25.90 9.88 0.59
N SER A 24 25.58 10.83 1.45
CA SER A 24 25.02 10.56 2.78
C SER A 24 23.56 10.12 2.75
N SER A 25 22.86 10.34 1.63
CA SER A 25 21.46 9.90 1.44
C SER A 25 21.27 8.40 1.27
N TYR A 26 22.32 7.62 0.93
CA TYR A 26 22.18 6.19 0.59
C TYR A 26 21.49 5.33 1.66
N PRO A 27 21.81 5.46 2.96
CA PRO A 27 21.14 4.69 4.01
C PRO A 27 19.63 4.93 4.07
N VAL A 28 19.17 6.14 3.70
CA VAL A 28 17.73 6.47 3.69
C VAL A 28 17.02 5.73 2.55
N TRP A 29 17.63 5.69 1.37
CA TRP A 29 17.10 4.93 0.23
C TRP A 29 17.11 3.42 0.49
N GLU A 30 18.17 2.92 1.13
CA GLU A 30 18.30 1.51 1.51
C GLU A 30 17.23 1.12 2.55
N ASP A 31 17.01 1.94 3.59
CA ASP A 31 15.95 1.68 4.57
C ASP A 31 14.56 1.72 3.93
N PHE A 32 14.28 2.71 3.07
CA PHE A 32 13.03 2.78 2.32
C PHE A 32 12.80 1.51 1.50
N SER A 33 13.80 1.07 0.73
CA SER A 33 13.72 -0.15 -0.07
C SER A 33 13.45 -1.37 0.81
N ALA A 34 14.15 -1.50 1.94
CA ALA A 34 13.96 -2.60 2.89
C ALA A 34 12.55 -2.60 3.51
N LYS A 35 11.99 -1.44 3.87
CA LYS A 35 10.61 -1.35 4.37
C LYS A 35 9.60 -1.70 3.28
N ALA A 36 9.81 -1.26 2.04
CA ALA A 36 8.95 -1.59 0.92
C ALA A 36 8.96 -3.10 0.62
N THR A 37 10.13 -3.76 0.66
CA THR A 37 10.24 -5.22 0.58
C THR A 37 9.46 -5.92 1.71
N LYS A 38 9.55 -5.41 2.94
CA LYS A 38 8.80 -5.97 4.07
C LYS A 38 7.29 -5.81 3.88
N LEU A 39 6.84 -4.64 3.44
CA LEU A 39 5.43 -4.38 3.12
C LEU A 39 4.93 -5.36 2.04
N HIS A 40 5.67 -5.51 0.94
CA HIS A 40 5.36 -6.47 -0.11
C HIS A 40 5.17 -7.89 0.44
N SER A 41 6.08 -8.36 1.30
CA SER A 41 5.96 -9.68 1.91
C SER A 41 4.70 -9.83 2.76
N GLN A 42 4.33 -8.81 3.54
CA GLN A 42 3.09 -8.82 4.32
C GLN A 42 1.85 -8.82 3.42
N LEU A 43 1.85 -8.03 2.34
CA LEU A 43 0.76 -8.01 1.37
C LEU A 43 0.54 -9.39 0.73
N ARG A 44 1.61 -10.11 0.40
CA ARG A 44 1.52 -11.49 -0.09
C ARG A 44 0.85 -12.42 0.92
N THR A 45 1.21 -12.33 2.20
CA THR A 45 0.56 -13.10 3.26
C THR A 45 -0.92 -12.73 3.41
N THR A 46 -1.25 -11.44 3.35
CA THR A 46 -2.64 -10.96 3.38
C THR A 46 -3.45 -11.50 2.22
N ILE A 47 -2.90 -11.53 1.00
CA ILE A 47 -3.55 -12.12 -0.17
C ILE A 47 -3.89 -13.59 0.06
N LEU A 48 -2.96 -14.38 0.61
CA LEU A 48 -3.22 -15.79 0.92
C LEU A 48 -4.34 -15.95 1.97
N ALA A 49 -4.33 -15.12 3.02
CA ALA A 49 -5.39 -15.11 4.03
C ALA A 49 -6.74 -14.70 3.43
N ALA A 50 -6.75 -13.71 2.54
CA ALA A 50 -7.96 -13.24 1.85
C ALA A 50 -8.57 -14.33 0.97
N VAL A 51 -7.75 -15.07 0.21
CA VAL A 51 -8.23 -16.20 -0.60
C VAL A 51 -8.90 -17.27 0.28
N ALA A 52 -8.24 -17.69 1.36
CA ALA A 52 -8.79 -18.69 2.27
C ALA A 52 -10.09 -18.23 2.95
N PHE A 53 -10.16 -16.94 3.32
CA PHE A 53 -11.37 -16.33 3.84
C PHE A 53 -12.50 -16.34 2.80
N LEU A 54 -12.22 -15.97 1.55
CA LEU A 54 -13.22 -15.93 0.48
C LEU A 54 -13.74 -17.32 0.11
N ASP A 55 -12.91 -18.36 0.21
CA ASP A 55 -13.36 -19.73 0.05
C ASP A 55 -14.34 -20.17 1.15
N ALA A 56 -14.08 -19.76 2.40
CA ALA A 56 -15.03 -20.00 3.50
C ALA A 56 -16.31 -19.17 3.34
N PHE A 57 -16.19 -17.91 2.92
CA PHE A 57 -17.32 -17.03 2.63
C PHE A 57 -18.23 -17.65 1.55
N GLN A 58 -17.64 -18.16 0.46
CA GLN A 58 -18.42 -18.77 -0.62
C GLN A 58 -19.24 -19.96 -0.14
N LYS A 59 -18.70 -20.81 0.77
CA LYS A 59 -19.45 -21.93 1.34
C LYS A 59 -20.72 -21.48 2.09
N VAL A 60 -20.66 -20.34 2.79
CA VAL A 60 -21.83 -19.75 3.44
C VAL A 60 -22.85 -19.28 2.40
N ALA A 61 -22.39 -18.63 1.34
CA ALA A 61 -23.24 -18.19 0.24
C ALA A 61 -23.91 -19.38 -0.49
N ASP A 62 -23.18 -20.46 -0.73
CA ASP A 62 -23.69 -21.68 -1.36
C ASP A 62 -24.74 -22.37 -0.48
N MET A 63 -24.51 -22.43 0.83
CA MET A 63 -25.49 -22.98 1.78
C MET A 63 -26.81 -22.20 1.75
N ALA A 64 -26.74 -20.86 1.73
CA ALA A 64 -27.92 -20.02 1.59
C ALA A 64 -28.60 -20.19 0.21
N THR A 65 -27.82 -20.32 -0.87
CA THR A 65 -28.33 -20.52 -2.24
C THR A 65 -29.06 -21.86 -2.38
N ASN A 66 -28.63 -22.88 -1.64
CA ASN A 66 -29.27 -24.20 -1.60
C ASN A 66 -30.48 -24.27 -0.64
N SER A 67 -30.82 -23.17 0.04
CA SER A 67 -31.99 -23.10 0.90
C SER A 67 -33.29 -22.99 0.07
N ARG A 68 -34.43 -22.85 0.77
CA ARG A 68 -35.77 -22.70 0.16
C ARG A 68 -36.25 -21.26 0.30
N GLY A 69 -37.18 -20.85 -0.56
CA GLY A 69 -37.80 -19.53 -0.49
C GLY A 69 -36.80 -18.38 -0.73
N ALA A 70 -37.07 -17.25 -0.09
CA ALA A 70 -36.30 -16.01 -0.26
C ALA A 70 -34.85 -16.08 0.25
N THR A 71 -34.49 -17.07 1.08
CA THR A 71 -33.10 -17.27 1.53
C THR A 71 -32.14 -17.55 0.36
N ARG A 72 -32.66 -18.10 -0.75
CA ARG A 72 -31.89 -18.32 -1.97
C ARG A 72 -31.38 -17.01 -2.59
N ASP A 73 -32.18 -15.94 -2.48
CA ASP A 73 -31.84 -14.63 -3.02
C ASP A 73 -30.72 -13.99 -2.21
N ILE A 74 -30.74 -14.16 -0.88
CA ILE A 74 -29.63 -13.78 0.02
C ILE A 74 -28.34 -14.51 -0.40
N GLY A 75 -28.40 -15.84 -0.60
CA GLY A 75 -27.24 -16.61 -1.04
C GLY A 75 -26.69 -16.16 -2.40
N SER A 76 -27.58 -15.79 -3.32
CA SER A 76 -27.22 -15.24 -4.62
C SER A 76 -26.53 -13.87 -4.51
N ALA A 77 -27.02 -12.99 -3.63
CA ALA A 77 -26.40 -11.70 -3.34
C ALA A 77 -25.03 -11.85 -2.64
N LEU A 78 -24.91 -12.78 -1.68
CA LEU A 78 -23.64 -13.13 -1.04
C LEU A 78 -22.63 -13.67 -2.06
N THR A 79 -23.05 -14.51 -3.01
CA THR A 79 -22.17 -15.01 -4.07
C THR A 79 -21.63 -13.84 -4.92
N ARG A 80 -22.46 -12.86 -5.28
CA ARG A 80 -21.99 -11.64 -5.97
C ARG A 80 -20.99 -10.87 -5.12
N MET A 81 -21.24 -10.73 -3.81
CA MET A 81 -20.32 -10.07 -2.88
C MET A 81 -18.95 -10.77 -2.83
N CYS A 82 -18.95 -12.10 -2.76
CA CYS A 82 -17.73 -12.92 -2.77
C CYS A 82 -16.94 -12.70 -4.05
N MET A 83 -17.60 -12.75 -5.21
CA MET A 83 -16.97 -12.54 -6.51
C MET A 83 -16.39 -11.12 -6.67
N ARG A 84 -17.04 -10.10 -6.09
CA ARG A 84 -16.47 -8.73 -6.07
C ARG A 84 -15.22 -8.65 -5.21
N HIS A 85 -15.21 -9.27 -4.04
CA HIS A 85 -14.00 -9.35 -3.22
C HIS A 85 -12.87 -10.13 -3.91
N ARG A 86 -13.17 -11.16 -4.71
CA ARG A 86 -12.17 -11.85 -5.54
C ARG A 86 -11.57 -10.92 -6.61
N SER A 87 -12.36 -10.02 -7.20
CA SER A 87 -11.84 -8.96 -8.11
C SER A 87 -10.84 -8.05 -7.38
N ILE A 88 -11.22 -7.57 -6.19
CA ILE A 88 -10.38 -6.72 -5.33
C ILE A 88 -9.08 -7.44 -4.95
N GLU A 89 -9.16 -8.70 -4.56
CA GLU A 89 -7.98 -9.54 -4.26
C GLU A 89 -7.05 -9.64 -5.48
N GLY A 90 -7.60 -9.88 -6.67
CA GLY A 90 -6.83 -9.89 -7.92
C GLY A 90 -6.10 -8.55 -8.18
N LYS A 91 -6.77 -7.42 -7.93
CA LYS A 91 -6.13 -6.09 -8.03
C LYS A 91 -5.07 -5.88 -6.95
N LEU A 92 -5.30 -6.33 -5.72
CA LEU A 92 -4.33 -6.28 -4.62
C LEU A 92 -3.07 -7.10 -4.96
N ARG A 93 -3.24 -8.26 -5.59
CA ARG A 93 -2.14 -9.06 -6.11
C ARG A 93 -1.35 -8.34 -7.18
N HIS A 94 -2.03 -7.69 -8.12
CA HIS A 94 -1.38 -6.88 -9.14
C HIS A 94 -0.60 -5.68 -8.54
N PHE A 95 -1.21 -4.94 -7.60
CA PHE A 95 -0.56 -3.87 -6.84
C PHE A 95 0.69 -4.37 -6.11
N THR A 96 0.58 -5.52 -5.43
CA THR A 96 1.69 -6.13 -4.69
C THR A 96 2.86 -6.44 -5.64
N ASN A 97 2.59 -7.03 -6.80
CA ASN A 97 3.64 -7.28 -7.79
C ASN A 97 4.24 -5.98 -8.34
N ALA A 98 3.40 -4.98 -8.65
CA ALA A 98 3.85 -3.66 -9.12
C ALA A 98 4.75 -2.95 -8.09
N LEU A 99 4.48 -3.10 -6.79
CA LEU A 99 5.33 -2.56 -5.73
C LEU A 99 6.76 -3.15 -5.81
N MET A 100 6.88 -4.45 -6.05
CA MET A 100 8.19 -5.09 -6.16
C MET A 100 8.88 -4.78 -7.49
N GLU A 101 8.22 -5.03 -8.61
CA GLU A 101 8.79 -4.96 -9.96
C GLU A 101 8.89 -3.53 -10.49
N GLY A 102 7.97 -2.65 -10.08
CA GLY A 102 7.90 -1.27 -10.55
C GLY A 102 8.60 -0.24 -9.65
N LEU A 103 8.85 -0.57 -8.38
CA LEU A 103 9.48 0.34 -7.42
C LEU A 103 10.70 -0.26 -6.71
N VAL A 104 10.55 -1.38 -6.00
CA VAL A 104 11.64 -1.90 -5.14
C VAL A 104 12.86 -2.31 -5.95
N THR A 105 12.71 -3.23 -6.91
CA THR A 105 13.84 -3.74 -7.70
C THR A 105 14.50 -2.63 -8.54
N PRO A 106 13.75 -1.81 -9.30
CA PRO A 106 14.37 -0.73 -10.07
C PRO A 106 15.07 0.32 -9.20
N LEU A 107 14.54 0.62 -8.00
CA LEU A 107 15.18 1.55 -7.08
C LEU A 107 16.52 1.01 -6.55
N GLN A 108 16.62 -0.29 -6.29
CA GLN A 108 17.88 -0.93 -5.87
C GLN A 108 18.93 -0.83 -6.98
N ASP A 109 18.55 -1.08 -8.24
CA ASP A 109 19.47 -0.95 -9.39
C ASP A 109 19.93 0.50 -9.57
N ARG A 110 19.01 1.47 -9.44
CA ARG A 110 19.32 2.90 -9.53
C ARG A 110 20.27 3.35 -8.43
N LEU A 111 20.14 2.80 -7.22
CA LEU A 111 21.02 3.17 -6.11
C LEU A 111 22.49 2.83 -6.40
N GLU A 112 22.75 1.67 -7.00
CA GLU A 112 24.11 1.26 -7.40
C GLU A 112 24.66 2.13 -8.53
N GLU A 113 23.80 2.56 -9.47
CA GLU A 113 24.16 3.54 -10.50
C GLU A 113 24.49 4.91 -9.89
N TRP A 114 23.64 5.42 -9.00
CA TRP A 114 23.82 6.72 -8.34
C TRP A 114 25.11 6.79 -7.52
N LYS A 115 25.49 5.70 -6.84
CA LYS A 115 26.77 5.57 -6.14
C LYS A 115 27.94 5.78 -7.11
N LYS A 116 27.90 5.15 -8.29
CA LYS A 116 28.95 5.28 -9.33
C LYS A 116 28.99 6.70 -9.90
N THR A 117 27.84 7.27 -10.24
CA THR A 117 27.75 8.62 -10.83
C THR A 117 28.24 9.71 -9.88
N ALA A 118 27.87 9.65 -8.59
CA ALA A 118 28.38 10.61 -7.60
C ALA A 118 29.90 10.54 -7.45
N ASN A 119 30.48 9.33 -7.42
CA ASN A 119 31.93 9.15 -7.34
C ASN A 119 32.64 9.67 -8.60
N LEU A 120 32.02 9.48 -9.77
CA LEU A 120 32.57 10.00 -11.03
C LEU A 120 32.56 11.54 -11.05
N LEU A 121 31.43 12.16 -10.69
CA LEU A 121 31.31 13.63 -10.59
C LEU A 121 32.39 14.23 -9.69
N ASP A 122 32.58 13.64 -8.51
CA ASP A 122 33.57 14.09 -7.53
C ASP A 122 35.00 13.95 -8.06
N LYS A 123 35.33 12.80 -8.65
CA LYS A 123 36.66 12.54 -9.23
C LYS A 123 36.97 13.50 -10.39
N ASP A 124 35.99 13.73 -11.27
CA ASP A 124 36.15 14.60 -12.43
C ASP A 124 36.28 16.07 -12.03
N HIS A 125 35.49 16.53 -11.04
CA HIS A 125 35.64 17.86 -10.46
C HIS A 125 37.02 18.05 -9.83
N ALA A 126 37.45 17.12 -8.97
CA ALA A 126 38.76 17.21 -8.32
C ALA A 126 39.92 17.25 -9.33
N LYS A 127 39.82 16.46 -10.41
CA LYS A 127 40.82 16.44 -11.48
C LYS A 127 40.86 17.76 -12.25
N GLU A 128 39.71 18.27 -12.68
CA GLU A 128 39.63 19.50 -13.48
C GLU A 128 40.00 20.73 -12.64
N TYR A 129 39.52 20.82 -11.40
CA TYR A 129 39.86 21.89 -10.47
C TYR A 129 41.38 21.98 -10.25
N LYS A 130 42.03 20.83 -10.00
CA LYS A 130 43.49 20.78 -9.82
C LYS A 130 44.23 21.21 -11.09
N ARG A 131 43.76 20.80 -12.26
CA ARG A 131 44.35 21.18 -13.56
C ARG A 131 44.28 22.68 -13.80
N SER A 132 43.10 23.29 -13.65
CA SER A 132 42.90 24.74 -13.83
C SER A 132 43.75 25.56 -12.87
N ARG A 133 43.80 25.15 -11.59
CA ARG A 133 44.66 25.79 -10.57
C ARG A 133 46.14 25.72 -10.92
N GLN A 134 46.62 24.58 -11.42
CA GLN A 134 48.02 24.42 -11.83
C GLN A 134 48.37 25.29 -13.03
N GLU A 135 47.47 25.39 -14.00
CA GLU A 135 47.67 26.20 -15.20
C GLU A 135 47.70 27.70 -14.88
N ILE A 136 46.76 28.19 -14.06
CA ILE A 136 46.77 29.57 -13.54
C ILE A 136 48.07 29.86 -12.81
N LYS A 137 48.50 28.97 -11.91
CA LYS A 137 49.76 29.14 -11.16
C LYS A 137 50.97 29.23 -12.09
N ARG A 138 51.04 28.36 -13.11
CA ARG A 138 52.13 28.34 -14.11
C ARG A 138 52.19 29.66 -14.89
N LYS A 139 51.07 30.08 -15.48
CA LYS A 139 50.97 31.32 -16.26
C LYS A 139 51.23 32.56 -15.41
N SER A 140 50.70 32.62 -14.19
CA SER A 140 50.96 33.73 -13.26
C SER A 140 52.44 33.88 -12.91
N LEU A 141 53.15 32.77 -12.65
CA LEU A 141 54.60 32.79 -12.40
C LEU A 141 55.39 33.30 -13.62
N ASP A 142 55.00 32.93 -14.84
CA ASP A 142 55.66 33.38 -16.06
C ASP A 142 55.39 34.86 -16.34
N THR A 143 54.18 35.36 -16.07
CA THR A 143 53.83 36.79 -16.14
C THR A 143 54.67 37.61 -15.15
N VAL A 144 54.88 37.13 -13.92
CA VAL A 144 55.75 37.80 -12.93
C VAL A 144 57.21 37.84 -13.41
N LYS A 145 57.73 36.77 -14.03
CA LYS A 145 59.08 36.78 -14.61
C LYS A 145 59.18 37.79 -15.76
N LEU A 146 58.16 37.87 -16.61
CA LEU A 146 58.10 38.83 -17.73
C LEU A 146 58.03 40.27 -17.21
N GLN A 147 57.25 40.52 -16.16
CA GLN A 147 57.18 41.82 -15.48
C GLN A 147 58.54 42.26 -14.95
N LYS A 148 59.31 41.35 -14.33
CA LYS A 148 60.68 41.62 -13.87
C LYS A 148 61.63 41.94 -15.02
N LYS A 149 61.49 41.29 -16.18
CA LYS A 149 62.29 41.58 -17.39
C LYS A 149 61.94 42.94 -18.00
N ALA A 150 60.65 43.27 -18.10
CA ALA A 150 60.17 44.54 -18.63
C ALA A 150 60.67 45.74 -17.80
N ARG A 151 60.73 45.60 -16.46
CA ARG A 151 61.28 46.64 -15.57
C ARG A 151 62.78 46.92 -15.76
N LYS A 152 63.55 45.99 -16.35
CA LYS A 152 64.99 46.14 -16.61
C LYS A 152 65.32 46.84 -17.94
N GLY A 153 64.32 47.42 -18.63
CA GLY A 153 64.53 48.23 -19.83
C GLY A 153 64.96 47.47 -21.08
N ARG A 154 64.90 46.12 -21.08
CA ARG A 154 65.26 45.30 -22.25
C ARG A 154 64.10 45.24 -23.26
N GLY A 155 64.04 46.20 -24.17
CA GLY A 155 63.15 46.19 -25.35
C GLY A 155 61.68 46.55 -25.07
N ASN A 156 60.87 46.63 -26.13
CA ASN A 156 59.44 46.97 -26.06
C ASN A 156 58.59 45.76 -25.58
N LEU A 157 58.81 45.31 -24.33
CA LEU A 157 58.13 44.15 -23.73
C LEU A 157 56.75 44.48 -23.13
N ARG A 158 56.32 45.74 -23.19
CA ARG A 158 55.05 46.20 -22.62
C ARG A 158 53.84 45.45 -23.19
N PRO A 159 53.68 45.30 -24.53
CA PRO A 159 52.53 44.60 -25.09
C PRO A 159 52.49 43.11 -24.74
N GLN A 160 53.66 42.46 -24.64
CA GLN A 160 53.75 41.06 -24.22
C GLN A 160 53.35 40.86 -22.76
N LEU A 161 53.73 41.81 -21.88
CA LEU A 161 53.31 41.77 -20.49
C LEU A 161 51.80 41.94 -20.36
N ASP A 162 51.23 42.91 -21.08
CA ASP A 162 49.79 43.17 -21.05
C ASP A 162 49.00 41.96 -21.56
N SER A 163 49.46 41.32 -22.64
CA SER A 163 48.89 40.06 -23.14
C SER A 163 49.01 38.92 -22.11
N ALA A 164 50.17 38.74 -21.45
CA ALA A 164 50.36 37.70 -20.44
C ALA A 164 49.53 37.94 -19.16
N MET A 165 49.22 39.20 -18.84
CA MET A 165 48.30 39.55 -17.75
C MET A 165 46.83 39.27 -18.13
N GLN A 166 46.48 39.49 -19.39
CA GLN A 166 45.15 39.14 -19.92
C GLN A 166 44.95 37.62 -19.90
N ASP A 167 45.92 36.83 -20.39
CA ASP A 167 45.88 35.35 -20.34
C ASP A 167 45.55 34.80 -18.94
N VAL A 168 46.18 35.35 -17.90
CA VAL A 168 45.93 34.93 -16.51
C VAL A 168 44.50 35.29 -16.09
N SER A 169 44.03 36.48 -16.46
CA SER A 169 42.67 36.94 -16.17
C SER A 169 41.62 36.06 -16.85
N ASP A 170 41.83 35.69 -18.12
CA ASP A 170 40.95 34.80 -18.87
C ASP A 170 40.90 33.39 -18.27
N LEU A 171 42.03 32.88 -17.78
CA LEU A 171 42.07 31.59 -17.08
C LEU A 171 41.27 31.58 -15.76
N TYR A 172 41.26 32.69 -15.02
CA TYR A 172 40.42 32.83 -13.83
C TYR A 172 38.93 32.82 -14.18
N LEU A 173 38.52 33.54 -15.23
CA LEU A 173 37.14 33.55 -15.71
C LEU A 173 36.72 32.16 -16.22
N LEU A 174 37.60 31.45 -16.92
CA LEU A 174 37.35 30.09 -17.37
C LEU A 174 37.19 29.11 -16.20
N MET A 175 38.01 29.24 -15.16
CA MET A 175 37.88 28.43 -13.95
C MET A 175 36.55 28.68 -13.25
N GLU A 176 36.13 29.94 -13.14
CA GLU A 176 34.84 30.31 -12.55
C GLU A 176 33.67 29.68 -13.31
N GLU A 177 33.65 29.77 -14.64
CA GLU A 177 32.58 29.15 -15.43
C GLU A 177 32.61 27.61 -15.34
N THR A 178 33.80 27.02 -15.24
CA THR A 178 33.96 25.56 -15.04
C THR A 178 33.37 25.13 -13.69
N GLU A 179 33.59 25.90 -12.62
CA GLU A 179 33.00 25.63 -11.31
C GLU A 179 31.48 25.81 -11.32
N LYS A 180 30.96 26.87 -11.97
CA LYS A 180 29.52 27.04 -12.19
C LYS A 180 28.92 25.83 -12.89
N GLN A 181 29.59 25.30 -13.91
CA GLN A 181 29.13 24.13 -14.64
C GLN A 181 29.22 22.84 -13.83
N ALA A 182 30.22 22.70 -12.95
CA ALA A 182 30.30 21.58 -12.01
C ALA A 182 29.11 21.59 -11.03
N VAL A 183 28.80 22.74 -10.43
CA VAL A 183 27.65 22.90 -9.54
C VAL A 183 26.34 22.59 -10.27
N ARG A 184 26.13 23.11 -11.48
CA ARG A 184 24.94 22.80 -12.28
C ARG A 184 24.78 21.30 -12.52
N ARG A 185 25.86 20.59 -12.86
CA ARG A 185 25.83 19.13 -13.05
C ARG A 185 25.49 18.39 -11.75
N ALA A 186 26.04 18.80 -10.61
CA ALA A 186 25.72 18.20 -9.32
C ALA A 186 24.24 18.40 -8.93
N LEU A 187 23.71 19.61 -9.08
CA LEU A 187 22.30 19.91 -8.80
C LEU A 187 21.34 19.14 -9.72
N LEU A 188 21.67 19.02 -11.00
CA LEU A 188 20.87 18.23 -11.94
C LEU A 188 20.87 16.75 -11.59
N GLU A 189 22.02 16.20 -11.18
CA GLU A 189 22.12 14.82 -10.73
C GLU A 189 21.29 14.59 -9.47
N GLU A 190 21.42 15.45 -8.46
CA GLU A 190 20.61 15.38 -7.24
C GLU A 190 19.11 15.38 -7.56
N ARG A 191 18.65 16.36 -8.36
CA ARG A 191 17.25 16.46 -8.79
C ARG A 191 16.80 15.22 -9.57
N SER A 192 17.66 14.69 -10.44
CA SER A 192 17.36 13.52 -11.28
C SER A 192 17.02 12.27 -10.45
N ARG A 193 17.67 12.08 -9.30
CA ARG A 193 17.39 10.96 -8.40
C ARG A 193 15.95 10.96 -7.91
N TYR A 194 15.49 12.11 -7.42
CA TYR A 194 14.10 12.28 -6.97
C TYR A 194 13.09 12.18 -8.11
N CYS A 195 13.38 12.77 -9.27
CA CYS A 195 12.51 12.60 -10.45
C CYS A 195 12.38 11.14 -10.88
N SER A 196 13.48 10.39 -10.84
CA SER A 196 13.50 8.96 -11.14
C SER A 196 12.66 8.19 -10.12
N PHE A 197 12.82 8.46 -8.82
CA PHE A 197 12.00 7.88 -7.76
C PHE A 197 10.50 8.14 -7.96
N ILE A 198 10.10 9.37 -8.25
CA ILE A 198 8.69 9.72 -8.49
C ILE A 198 8.13 8.97 -9.70
N THR A 199 8.93 8.81 -10.76
CA THR A 199 8.50 8.03 -11.95
C THR A 199 8.23 6.57 -11.59
N LEU A 200 9.09 5.95 -10.78
CA LEU A 200 8.87 4.59 -10.28
C LEU A 200 7.59 4.52 -9.42
N LEU A 201 7.43 5.45 -8.48
CA LEU A 201 6.28 5.51 -7.57
C LEU A 201 4.95 5.72 -8.32
N GLN A 202 4.94 6.56 -9.35
CA GLN A 202 3.73 6.83 -10.14
C GLN A 202 3.15 5.57 -10.77
N SER A 203 3.99 4.63 -11.21
CA SER A 203 3.54 3.35 -11.75
C SER A 203 2.76 2.53 -10.71
N VAL A 204 3.24 2.50 -9.47
CA VAL A 204 2.61 1.78 -8.34
C VAL A 204 1.31 2.45 -7.91
N VAL A 205 1.32 3.78 -7.75
CA VAL A 205 0.14 4.55 -7.33
C VAL A 205 -0.99 4.46 -8.35
N THR A 206 -0.67 4.39 -9.65
CA THR A 206 -1.69 4.21 -10.68
C THR A 206 -2.45 2.89 -10.51
N VAL A 207 -1.74 1.81 -10.16
CA VAL A 207 -2.35 0.50 -9.89
C VAL A 207 -3.16 0.54 -8.59
N GLU A 208 -2.68 1.23 -7.57
CA GLU A 208 -3.40 1.41 -6.30
C GLU A 208 -4.73 2.14 -6.51
N ILE A 209 -4.74 3.22 -7.30
CA ILE A 209 -5.97 3.95 -7.66
C ILE A 209 -6.96 3.02 -8.36
N ALA A 210 -6.49 2.21 -9.32
CA ALA A 210 -7.34 1.26 -10.03
C ALA A 210 -7.94 0.21 -9.08
N MET A 211 -7.16 -0.27 -8.10
CA MET A 211 -7.65 -1.18 -7.05
C MET A 211 -8.74 -0.54 -6.20
N LEU A 212 -8.54 0.71 -5.74
CA LEU A 212 -9.53 1.43 -4.94
C LEU A 212 -10.84 1.68 -5.70
N GLY A 213 -10.77 1.82 -7.03
CA GLY A 213 -11.95 1.94 -7.89
C GLY A 213 -12.92 0.75 -7.79
N GLU A 214 -12.40 -0.47 -7.58
CA GLU A 214 -13.24 -1.69 -7.49
C GLU A 214 -14.19 -1.68 -6.29
N ILE A 215 -13.84 -0.96 -5.20
CA ILE A 215 -14.63 -0.90 -3.97
C ILE A 215 -16.02 -0.31 -4.24
N THR A 216 -16.14 0.57 -5.24
CA THR A 216 -17.43 1.19 -5.62
C THR A 216 -18.47 0.16 -6.05
N HIS A 217 -18.05 -1.01 -6.53
CA HIS A 217 -18.96 -2.09 -6.95
C HIS A 217 -19.56 -2.88 -5.79
N LEU A 218 -19.10 -2.65 -4.55
CA LEU A 218 -19.67 -3.30 -3.36
C LEU A 218 -20.98 -2.63 -2.94
N GLN A 219 -21.13 -1.32 -3.15
CA GLN A 219 -22.27 -0.55 -2.66
C GLN A 219 -23.62 -1.11 -3.12
N PRO A 220 -23.85 -1.40 -4.41
CA PRO A 220 -25.14 -1.94 -4.86
C PRO A 220 -25.48 -3.30 -4.24
N ILE A 221 -24.46 -4.09 -3.89
CA ILE A 221 -24.65 -5.41 -3.27
C ILE A 221 -25.00 -5.26 -1.80
N VAL A 222 -24.41 -4.28 -1.10
CA VAL A 222 -24.78 -3.95 0.28
C VAL A 222 -26.23 -3.47 0.34
N ASP A 223 -26.64 -2.61 -0.59
CA ASP A 223 -28.00 -2.10 -0.65
C ASP A 223 -29.01 -3.24 -0.88
N ASP A 224 -28.70 -4.15 -1.81
CA ASP A 224 -29.50 -5.34 -2.10
C ASP A 224 -29.58 -6.30 -0.91
N LEU A 225 -28.44 -6.61 -0.26
CA LEU A 225 -28.43 -7.42 0.96
C LEU A 225 -29.26 -6.77 2.07
N THR A 226 -29.17 -5.45 2.24
CA THR A 226 -29.95 -4.71 3.25
C THR A 226 -31.45 -4.87 3.01
N GLY A 227 -31.90 -4.77 1.76
CA GLY A 227 -33.30 -5.00 1.40
C GLY A 227 -33.74 -6.45 1.61
N LEU A 228 -32.89 -7.43 1.25
CA LEU A 228 -33.19 -8.85 1.45
C LEU A 228 -33.23 -9.26 2.93
N THR A 229 -32.63 -8.48 3.83
CA THR A 229 -32.55 -8.76 5.26
C THR A 229 -33.27 -7.73 6.14
N GLU A 230 -34.22 -6.98 5.60
CA GLU A 230 -34.88 -5.85 6.30
C GLU A 230 -35.59 -6.25 7.60
N ASP A 231 -36.39 -7.33 7.57
CA ASP A 231 -37.08 -7.88 8.76
C ASP A 231 -36.90 -9.41 8.85
N PRO A 232 -35.99 -9.91 9.70
CA PRO A 232 -35.73 -11.34 9.82
C PRO A 232 -36.86 -12.12 10.50
N HIS A 233 -37.83 -11.45 11.15
CA HIS A 233 -38.94 -12.10 11.85
C HIS A 233 -40.21 -12.18 11.03
N LYS A 234 -40.21 -11.60 9.82
CA LYS A 234 -41.31 -11.65 8.87
C LYS A 234 -40.97 -12.55 7.70
N LEU A 235 -41.83 -13.52 7.42
CA LEU A 235 -41.62 -14.43 6.30
C LEU A 235 -41.88 -13.71 4.96
N PRO A 236 -40.92 -13.69 4.03
CA PRO A 236 -41.12 -13.02 2.74
C PRO A 236 -42.10 -13.77 1.83
N PRO A 237 -42.77 -13.08 0.87
CA PRO A 237 -43.76 -13.70 -0.03
C PRO A 237 -43.25 -14.91 -0.81
N ALA A 238 -41.98 -14.90 -1.24
CA ALA A 238 -41.37 -16.03 -1.93
C ALA A 238 -41.24 -17.26 -1.03
N SER A 239 -40.99 -17.07 0.27
CA SER A 239 -40.98 -18.16 1.25
C SER A 239 -42.39 -18.64 1.60
N GLU A 240 -43.38 -17.74 1.68
CA GLU A 240 -44.80 -18.09 1.83
C GLU A 240 -45.34 -18.91 0.64
N GLN A 241 -44.84 -18.64 -0.57
CA GLN A 241 -45.19 -19.42 -1.76
C GLN A 241 -44.75 -20.87 -1.63
N VAL A 242 -43.55 -21.14 -1.09
CA VAL A 242 -43.08 -22.52 -0.85
C VAL A 242 -44.03 -23.31 0.06
N ILE A 243 -44.61 -22.66 1.08
CA ILE A 243 -45.59 -23.29 1.98
C ILE A 243 -46.90 -23.59 1.22
N ARG A 244 -47.35 -22.65 0.39
CA ARG A 244 -48.58 -22.81 -0.41
C ARG A 244 -48.44 -23.92 -1.45
N ASP A 245 -47.30 -24.00 -2.13
CA ASP A 245 -47.03 -25.01 -3.16
C ASP A 245 -46.99 -26.44 -2.57
N LEU A 246 -46.64 -26.56 -1.29
CA LEU A 246 -46.61 -27.85 -0.58
C LEU A 246 -48.01 -28.47 -0.41
N LYS A 247 -49.06 -27.64 -0.31
CA LYS A 247 -50.45 -28.10 -0.11
C LYS A 247 -51.05 -28.82 -1.33
N GLY A 248 -50.41 -28.78 -2.49
CA GLY A 248 -50.86 -29.41 -3.73
C GLY A 248 -49.94 -30.49 -4.29
N SER A 249 -48.98 -31.00 -3.50
CA SER A 249 -47.93 -31.91 -3.99
C SER A 249 -47.97 -33.30 -3.34
N ASP A 250 -47.76 -34.36 -4.11
CA ASP A 250 -47.67 -35.77 -3.66
C ASP A 250 -46.31 -36.11 -2.99
N TYR A 251 -45.69 -35.15 -2.28
CA TYR A 251 -44.40 -35.39 -1.62
C TYR A 251 -44.59 -36.15 -0.30
N SER A 252 -44.17 -37.41 -0.28
CA SER A 252 -44.03 -38.21 0.96
C SER A 252 -42.75 -37.81 1.70
N TRP A 253 -42.87 -36.90 2.66
CA TRP A 253 -41.80 -36.61 3.61
C TRP A 253 -41.89 -37.61 4.78
N SER A 254 -41.00 -38.61 4.82
CA SER A 254 -40.90 -39.49 5.98
C SER A 254 -40.20 -38.75 7.12
N TYR A 255 -40.95 -38.45 8.17
CA TYR A 255 -40.34 -38.10 9.45
C TYR A 255 -39.64 -39.35 9.98
N GLN A 256 -38.30 -39.36 9.92
CA GLN A 256 -37.53 -40.35 10.67
C GLN A 256 -37.68 -40.02 12.16
N THR A 257 -38.62 -40.70 12.82
CA THR A 257 -38.63 -40.77 14.27
C THR A 257 -37.32 -41.45 14.70
N PRO A 258 -36.54 -40.86 15.62
CA PRO A 258 -35.39 -41.54 16.20
C PRO A 258 -35.80 -42.94 16.67
N PRO A 259 -35.01 -44.00 16.43
CA PRO A 259 -35.36 -45.32 16.91
C PRO A 259 -35.59 -45.26 18.42
N PRO A 260 -36.63 -45.94 18.95
CA PRO A 260 -36.89 -45.96 20.38
C PRO A 260 -35.63 -46.45 21.12
N PRO A 261 -35.32 -45.89 22.31
CA PRO A 261 -34.21 -46.39 23.12
C PRO A 261 -34.40 -47.90 23.37
N PRO A 262 -33.31 -48.69 23.40
CA PRO A 262 -33.42 -50.14 23.52
C PRO A 262 -34.24 -50.50 24.75
N ALA A 263 -35.34 -51.22 24.55
CA ALA A 263 -36.13 -51.78 25.63
C ALA A 263 -35.24 -52.68 26.47
N ALA A 264 -35.22 -52.45 27.79
CA ALA A 264 -34.56 -53.34 28.73
C ALA A 264 -35.16 -54.76 28.58
N PRO A 265 -34.34 -55.82 28.64
CA PRO A 265 -34.84 -57.18 28.47
C PRO A 265 -35.66 -57.58 29.71
N THR A 266 -36.98 -57.60 29.59
CA THR A 266 -37.84 -58.33 30.52
C THR A 266 -38.16 -59.71 29.95
N PRO A 267 -37.90 -60.81 30.68
CA PRO A 267 -38.17 -62.16 30.20
C PRO A 267 -39.63 -62.54 30.43
N GLY A 268 -40.28 -63.08 29.40
CA GLY A 268 -41.40 -64.00 29.57
C GLY A 268 -42.70 -63.69 28.82
N ARG A 269 -42.99 -64.59 27.87
CA ARG A 269 -44.29 -65.03 27.33
C ARG A 269 -45.00 -64.21 26.24
N ALA A 270 -44.95 -64.85 25.07
CA ALA A 270 -46.07 -65.37 24.27
C ALA A 270 -46.90 -64.41 23.38
N ALA A 271 -47.02 -64.87 22.15
CA ALA A 271 -47.61 -64.24 20.98
C ALA A 271 -49.12 -63.98 21.09
N CYS A 272 -49.59 -62.94 20.40
CA CYS A 272 -50.91 -62.85 19.79
C CYS A 272 -50.80 -62.05 18.49
N ALA A 273 -51.11 -62.70 17.36
CA ALA A 273 -51.32 -62.03 16.08
C ALA A 273 -52.71 -61.39 16.04
N ALA A 274 -52.85 -60.18 15.50
CA ALA A 274 -54.09 -59.70 14.91
C ALA A 274 -53.84 -58.50 13.98
N SER A 275 -54.10 -58.71 12.68
CA SER A 275 -54.50 -57.65 11.74
C SER A 275 -55.85 -57.07 12.16
N SER A 276 -55.99 -55.74 12.08
CA SER A 276 -57.00 -55.05 11.26
C SER A 276 -57.29 -53.64 11.76
N ARG A 277 -57.52 -52.77 10.78
CA ARG A 277 -58.06 -51.41 10.83
C ARG A 277 -59.21 -51.22 11.83
N CYS A 278 -59.31 -50.05 12.46
CA CYS A 278 -60.44 -49.10 12.32
C CYS A 278 -60.29 -47.85 13.24
N PRO A 279 -61.09 -46.78 13.02
CA PRO A 279 -60.64 -45.37 13.10
C PRO A 279 -61.17 -44.57 14.31
N LEU A 280 -60.70 -43.31 14.39
CA LEU A 280 -61.33 -42.08 14.95
C LEU A 280 -62.51 -42.24 15.93
N GLN A 281 -62.36 -41.70 17.16
CA GLN A 281 -63.34 -40.78 17.80
C GLN A 281 -62.75 -40.17 19.10
N GLU A 282 -62.72 -38.84 19.21
CA GLU A 282 -62.70 -38.04 20.47
C GLU A 282 -64.13 -38.00 21.09
N PRO A 283 -64.45 -37.37 22.25
CA PRO A 283 -63.66 -36.77 23.33
C PRO A 283 -64.15 -37.17 24.75
N ILE A 284 -63.66 -36.47 25.79
CA ILE A 284 -64.26 -36.11 27.10
C ILE A 284 -63.53 -36.67 28.33
N GLY A 285 -63.10 -35.75 29.23
CA GLY A 285 -63.21 -35.99 30.68
C GLY A 285 -61.96 -35.80 31.55
N SER A 286 -61.75 -34.56 31.99
CA SER A 286 -61.11 -34.07 33.23
C SER A 286 -60.66 -35.07 34.34
N ALA A 287 -59.43 -34.88 34.85
CA ALA A 287 -59.04 -34.87 36.28
C ALA A 287 -57.51 -34.57 36.39
N VAL A 288 -57.08 -33.36 36.74
CA VAL A 288 -56.67 -32.89 38.10
C VAL A 288 -55.63 -33.78 38.82
N CYS A 289 -54.37 -33.29 38.79
CA CYS A 289 -53.24 -33.25 39.77
C CYS A 289 -53.17 -34.25 40.96
N PRO A 290 -51.98 -34.61 41.52
CA PRO A 290 -50.88 -33.69 41.88
C PRO A 290 -49.42 -34.24 41.80
N PRO A 291 -48.39 -33.44 42.17
CA PRO A 291 -46.99 -33.77 41.97
C PRO A 291 -46.38 -34.45 43.21
N THR A 292 -45.33 -35.25 43.03
CA THR A 292 -44.46 -35.67 44.13
C THR A 292 -43.02 -35.30 43.84
N THR A 293 -42.59 -34.29 44.59
CA THR A 293 -41.22 -33.86 44.86
C THR A 293 -40.37 -35.03 45.34
N LEU A 294 -39.17 -35.24 44.79
CA LEU A 294 -37.99 -35.59 45.58
C LEU A 294 -36.72 -35.07 44.90
N ALA A 295 -35.96 -34.33 45.70
CA ALA A 295 -34.70 -33.68 45.40
C ALA A 295 -33.54 -34.68 45.27
N LEU A 296 -32.52 -34.32 44.49
CA LEU A 296 -31.09 -34.45 44.84
C LEU A 296 -30.23 -33.88 43.69
N SER A 297 -29.53 -32.78 43.95
CA SER A 297 -28.41 -32.30 43.14
C SER A 297 -27.14 -33.12 43.46
N PRO A 298 -26.11 -33.13 42.58
CA PRO A 298 -25.08 -32.11 42.77
C PRO A 298 -24.47 -31.51 41.47
N ARG A 299 -24.26 -30.18 41.57
CA ARG A 299 -23.14 -29.34 41.09
C ARG A 299 -22.44 -29.61 39.74
N MET A 300 -22.53 -28.57 38.91
CA MET A 300 -21.58 -28.15 37.87
C MET A 300 -20.26 -27.61 38.46
N PRO A 301 -19.12 -27.70 37.75
CA PRO A 301 -17.97 -26.81 37.97
C PRO A 301 -17.84 -25.73 36.89
N THR A 302 -17.73 -24.48 37.33
CA THR A 302 -17.25 -23.31 36.56
C THR A 302 -15.72 -23.16 36.68
N PRO A 303 -15.04 -22.49 35.72
CA PRO A 303 -13.59 -22.29 35.76
C PRO A 303 -13.18 -21.06 36.60
N THR A 304 -12.03 -21.17 37.26
CA THR A 304 -11.38 -20.15 38.10
C THR A 304 -10.56 -19.11 37.31
N PRO A 305 -10.49 -17.84 37.74
CA PRO A 305 -9.48 -16.87 37.32
C PRO A 305 -8.40 -16.67 38.41
N SER A 306 -7.14 -16.47 38.01
CA SER A 306 -6.03 -16.16 38.94
C SER A 306 -5.45 -14.75 38.72
N LEU A 307 -5.12 -14.13 39.86
CA LEU A 307 -4.86 -12.74 40.20
C LEU A 307 -3.68 -11.97 39.54
N ARG A 308 -3.84 -10.64 39.67
CA ARG A 308 -2.98 -9.45 39.48
C ARG A 308 -1.64 -9.43 40.23
N ARG A 309 -0.71 -8.56 39.76
CA ARG A 309 -0.12 -7.43 40.53
C ARG A 309 0.59 -6.37 39.62
N PRO A 310 0.91 -5.13 40.11
CA PRO A 310 0.71 -3.85 39.41
C PRO A 310 2.01 -3.05 39.14
N CYS A 311 1.94 -1.94 38.39
CA CYS A 311 2.82 -0.75 38.58
C CYS A 311 2.31 0.52 37.85
N HIS A 312 2.06 1.55 38.66
CA HIS A 312 2.26 3.01 38.49
C HIS A 312 1.77 3.84 37.29
N LEU A 313 0.97 4.85 37.66
CA LEU A 313 0.59 6.08 36.96
C LEU A 313 1.80 6.91 36.53
N ILE A 314 1.75 7.46 35.30
CA ILE A 314 2.11 8.86 34.97
C ILE A 314 1.21 9.32 33.81
N SER A 315 0.39 10.34 34.02
CA SER A 315 -0.25 11.15 32.96
C SER A 315 0.68 12.31 32.55
N PRO A 316 0.43 12.91 31.38
CA PRO A 316 0.08 14.33 31.46
C PRO A 316 -1.12 14.70 30.59
N ALA A 317 -1.84 15.70 31.08
CA ALA A 317 -3.00 16.31 30.45
C ALA A 317 -2.61 17.48 29.53
N ARG A 318 -3.51 17.74 28.57
CA ARG A 318 -3.95 19.05 28.06
C ARG A 318 -3.12 19.71 26.94
N ASN A 319 -3.65 19.66 25.72
CA ASN A 319 -4.08 20.88 25.02
C ASN A 319 -5.02 20.54 23.83
N GLN A 320 -6.32 20.78 23.97
CA GLN A 320 -7.25 20.86 22.84
C GLN A 320 -7.48 22.34 22.54
N GLN A 321 -6.95 22.80 21.40
CA GLN A 321 -7.39 24.03 20.74
C GLN A 321 -8.23 23.62 19.54
N ALA A 322 -9.50 24.00 19.55
CA ALA A 322 -10.44 23.81 18.47
C ALA A 322 -10.10 24.74 17.29
N GLN A 323 -10.06 24.19 16.08
CA GLN A 323 -10.12 24.95 14.82
C GLN A 323 -11.37 24.54 14.02
N PRO A 324 -12.01 25.47 13.28
CA PRO A 324 -13.26 25.23 12.56
C PRO A 324 -13.04 24.48 11.22
N PRO A 325 -14.09 23.90 10.60
CA PRO A 325 -13.94 23.01 9.46
C PRO A 325 -13.72 23.77 8.14
N LEU A 326 -12.72 23.34 7.37
CA LEU A 326 -12.48 23.81 6.00
C LEU A 326 -13.47 23.15 5.03
N ARG A 327 -14.15 23.99 4.24
CA ARG A 327 -15.02 23.59 3.11
C ARG A 327 -14.22 22.79 2.07
N LEU A 328 -14.82 21.69 1.60
CA LEU A 328 -14.42 21.00 0.37
C LEU A 328 -14.46 21.95 -0.83
N GLN A 329 -13.32 22.15 -1.50
CA GLN A 329 -13.26 22.64 -2.88
C GLN A 329 -12.90 21.46 -3.80
N LYS A 330 -13.67 21.32 -4.89
CA LYS A 330 -13.53 20.28 -5.93
C LYS A 330 -12.15 20.31 -6.59
N PRO A 331 -11.62 19.17 -7.08
CA PRO A 331 -10.37 19.14 -7.83
C PRO A 331 -10.55 19.75 -9.23
N ALA A 332 -9.72 20.74 -9.56
CA ALA A 332 -9.56 21.26 -10.90
C ALA A 332 -8.72 20.29 -11.76
N SER A 333 -9.13 20.13 -13.01
CA SER A 333 -8.53 19.29 -14.05
C SER A 333 -7.06 19.64 -14.34
N LEU A 334 -6.16 18.66 -14.17
CA LEU A 334 -4.80 18.70 -14.72
C LEU A 334 -4.83 18.25 -16.19
N SER A 335 -5.01 19.22 -17.09
CA SER A 335 -4.80 19.07 -18.53
C SER A 335 -4.03 20.29 -19.01
N ALA A 336 -2.70 20.21 -19.02
CA ALA A 336 -1.80 20.99 -19.87
C ALA A 336 -0.34 20.78 -19.46
N SER A 337 0.35 19.81 -20.10
CA SER A 337 1.80 19.85 -20.36
C SER A 337 2.21 18.64 -21.21
N ALA A 338 1.74 18.63 -22.46
CA ALA A 338 2.22 17.71 -23.49
C ALA A 338 2.04 18.35 -24.89
N ALA A 339 2.65 19.52 -25.11
CA ALA A 339 2.69 20.13 -26.44
C ALA A 339 3.86 21.12 -26.57
N LEU A 340 5.10 20.64 -26.47
CA LEU A 340 6.28 21.36 -26.93
C LEU A 340 7.41 20.35 -27.08
N LEU A 341 7.43 19.66 -28.22
CA LEU A 341 8.61 19.03 -28.86
C LEU A 341 8.12 18.20 -30.05
N ARG A 342 7.91 18.85 -31.21
CA ARG A 342 8.12 18.25 -32.53
C ARG A 342 7.99 19.31 -33.63
N ARG A 343 9.06 19.39 -34.44
CA ARG A 343 9.20 19.98 -35.79
C ARG A 343 9.85 21.36 -35.91
N THR A 344 11.18 21.32 -35.93
CA THR A 344 12.04 22.02 -36.92
C THR A 344 12.71 20.91 -37.77
N GLY A 345 12.20 20.59 -38.96
CA GLY A 345 12.73 20.96 -40.30
C GLY A 345 13.12 19.67 -41.08
N PRO A 346 13.61 19.70 -42.35
CA PRO A 346 13.45 20.68 -43.43
C PRO A 346 12.90 20.07 -44.76
N ASN A 347 12.34 20.93 -45.61
CA ASN A 347 12.24 20.95 -47.09
C ASN A 347 10.94 21.60 -47.54
#